data_AF-A0A6B2T395-F1
#
_entry.id   AF-A0A6B2T395-F1
#
_cell.length_a   1.000
_cell.length_b   1.000
_cell.length_c   1.000
_cell.angle_alpha   90.00
_cell.angle_beta   90.00
_cell.angle_gamma   90.00
#
_symmetry.space_group_name_H-M   'P 1'
#
loop_
_entity.id
_entity.type
_entity.pdbx_description
1 polymer ?
#
loop_
_entity_poly.entity_id
_entity_poly.type
_entity_poly.pdbx_seq_one_letter_code
_entity_poly.pdbx_strand_id
1 'polypeptide(L)'
;RAVGVAVVVGLVAGGIFGGPPAARAVQDHFAKRVPVHPNDYSASHAAPKQAAKLAFDGYSNTWWGTGYSGDSAGQWIQADFDQPTDLLNLLITPGTSPRSAQAAEQARPMEFDIVVNDSAGKEHVMHRRINDGGVQKLDVRVRDAVNARLILRSAYGTGKKRQVAIAELEFFGRSTGGQ
;
A
#
# COMPACT_ATOMS: atom_id res chain seq x y z
N ARG A 1 -53.55 -14.62 10.45
CA ARG A 1 -52.52 -14.41 9.41
C ARG A 1 -52.44 -12.92 9.10
N ALA A 2 -51.39 -12.24 9.55
CA ALA A 2 -50.78 -11.04 8.95
C ALA A 2 -49.80 -10.47 9.99
N VAL A 3 -48.53 -10.71 9.73
CA VAL A 3 -47.36 -10.15 10.40
C VAL A 3 -47.07 -8.79 9.76
N GLY A 4 -46.61 -7.81 10.55
CA GLY A 4 -45.73 -6.77 10.00
C GLY A 4 -45.98 -5.36 10.51
N VAL A 5 -45.52 -5.04 11.72
CA VAL A 5 -45.05 -3.69 12.02
C VAL A 5 -43.66 -3.83 12.62
N ALA A 6 -42.64 -3.55 11.82
CA ALA A 6 -41.31 -3.25 12.31
C ALA A 6 -40.92 -1.89 11.74
N VAL A 7 -41.39 -0.83 12.41
CA VAL A 7 -40.76 0.48 12.35
C VAL A 7 -39.62 0.44 13.36
N VAL A 8 -38.38 0.39 12.91
CA VAL A 8 -37.23 0.73 13.76
C VAL A 8 -36.49 1.89 13.13
N VAL A 9 -36.99 3.07 13.54
CA VAL A 9 -36.30 4.30 13.95
C VAL A 9 -34.86 4.47 13.47
N GLY A 10 -34.66 5.52 12.67
CA GLY A 10 -33.37 5.97 12.19
C GLY A 10 -32.60 6.91 13.12
N LEU A 11 -31.39 7.21 12.65
CA LEU A 11 -30.54 8.38 12.90
C LEU A 11 -30.21 8.70 14.37
N VAL A 12 -29.02 8.29 14.79
CA VAL A 12 -28.25 9.04 15.79
C VAL A 12 -27.29 9.97 15.05
N ALA A 13 -27.75 11.21 14.84
CA ALA A 13 -26.85 12.34 14.71
C ALA A 13 -26.31 12.67 16.11
N GLY A 14 -24.98 12.69 16.29
CA GLY A 14 -24.37 12.97 17.58
C GLY A 14 -22.88 13.35 17.48
N GLY A 15 -22.63 14.65 17.40
CA GLY A 15 -21.61 15.34 18.19
C GLY A 15 -20.12 15.16 17.83
N ILE A 16 -19.54 16.22 17.26
CA ILE A 16 -18.10 16.52 17.26
C ILE A 16 -17.65 16.82 18.71
N PHE A 17 -16.38 16.50 19.02
CA PHE A 17 -15.48 17.01 20.08
C PHE A 17 -14.81 15.89 20.92
N GLY A 18 -13.57 15.53 20.54
CA GLY A 18 -12.55 14.93 21.40
C GLY A 18 -12.86 13.60 22.11
N GLY A 19 -12.79 12.47 21.40
CA GLY A 19 -12.99 11.13 21.99
C GLY A 19 -11.71 10.29 22.23
N PRO A 20 -11.71 9.34 23.19
CA PRO A 20 -10.60 8.42 23.50
C PRO A 20 -10.16 7.55 22.29
N PRO A 21 -9.03 6.81 22.36
CA PRO A 21 -8.50 6.01 21.24
C PRO A 21 -9.54 5.14 20.51
N ALA A 22 -10.51 4.61 21.25
CA ALA A 22 -11.59 3.78 20.72
C ALA A 22 -12.57 4.53 19.80
N ALA A 23 -12.94 5.79 20.11
CA ALA A 23 -13.84 6.57 19.28
C ALA A 23 -13.19 6.96 17.94
N ARG A 24 -11.88 7.21 17.96
CA ARG A 24 -11.09 7.45 16.75
C ARG A 24 -10.97 6.17 15.92
N ALA A 25 -10.60 5.03 16.51
CA ALA A 25 -10.50 3.75 15.80
C ALA A 25 -11.80 3.36 15.08
N VAL A 26 -12.97 3.69 15.64
CA VAL A 26 -14.28 3.51 14.99
C VAL A 26 -14.43 4.45 13.78
N GLN A 27 -14.10 5.73 13.91
CA GLN A 27 -14.11 6.66 12.77
C GLN A 27 -13.15 6.24 11.65
N ASP A 28 -11.95 5.74 11.99
CA ASP A 28 -10.98 5.17 11.04
C ASP A 28 -11.58 4.03 10.22
N HIS A 29 -12.43 3.22 10.86
CA HIS A 29 -13.05 2.06 10.26
C HIS A 29 -14.09 2.44 9.21
N PHE A 30 -14.76 3.59 9.37
CA PHE A 30 -15.86 4.05 8.51
C PHE A 30 -15.50 5.22 7.58
N ALA A 31 -14.30 5.79 7.69
CA ALA A 31 -13.84 6.82 6.76
C ALA A 31 -13.77 6.27 5.33
N LYS A 32 -14.32 7.01 4.37
CA LYS A 32 -14.16 6.71 2.95
C LYS A 32 -12.67 6.75 2.62
N ARG A 33 -12.13 5.65 2.10
CA ARG A 33 -10.72 5.57 1.68
C ARG A 33 -10.57 6.31 0.37
N VAL A 34 -9.57 7.18 0.28
CA VAL A 34 -9.25 7.94 -0.94
C VAL A 34 -7.83 7.59 -1.41
N PRO A 35 -7.60 7.45 -2.73
CA PRO A 35 -6.25 7.30 -3.25
C PRO A 35 -5.34 8.45 -2.81
N VAL A 36 -4.12 8.10 -2.43
CA VAL A 36 -3.03 9.05 -2.13
C VAL A 36 -1.98 8.85 -3.20
N HIS A 37 -1.77 9.87 -4.02
CA HIS A 37 -0.76 9.84 -5.08
C HIS A 37 0.55 10.43 -4.53
N PRO A 38 1.67 9.69 -4.60
CA PRO A 38 2.97 10.26 -4.27
C PRO A 38 3.37 11.32 -5.29
N ASN A 39 4.11 12.33 -4.85
CA ASN A 39 4.63 13.39 -5.70
C ASN A 39 5.98 13.01 -6.30
N ASP A 40 6.77 12.24 -5.56
CA ASP A 40 8.04 11.69 -6.01
C ASP A 40 8.18 10.22 -5.65
N TYR A 41 9.07 9.53 -6.37
CA TYR A 41 9.33 8.11 -6.20
C TYR A 41 10.78 7.78 -6.53
N SER A 42 11.35 6.86 -5.75
CA SER A 42 12.73 6.44 -5.94
C SER A 42 12.89 4.94 -5.64
N ALA A 43 13.99 4.36 -6.08
CA ALA A 43 14.34 2.99 -5.75
C ALA A 43 15.86 2.86 -5.57
N SER A 44 16.30 1.87 -4.80
CA SER A 44 17.72 1.54 -4.64
C SER A 44 18.40 1.24 -5.97
N HIS A 45 17.66 0.63 -6.89
CA HIS A 45 18.06 0.31 -8.24
C HIS A 45 16.83 0.00 -9.11
N ALA A 46 17.00 0.09 -10.43
CA ALA A 46 15.99 -0.31 -11.39
C ALA A 46 16.65 -0.86 -12.67
N ALA A 47 16.04 -1.87 -13.31
CA ALA A 47 16.43 -2.24 -14.66
C ALA A 47 16.15 -1.07 -15.64
N PRO A 48 16.90 -0.93 -16.75
CA PRO A 48 16.81 0.24 -17.64
C PRO A 48 15.41 0.60 -18.16
N LYS A 49 14.51 -0.37 -18.27
CA LYS A 49 13.12 -0.17 -18.72
C LYS A 49 12.08 -0.23 -17.60
N GLN A 50 12.49 -0.63 -16.40
CA GLN A 50 11.61 -0.97 -15.26
C GLN A 50 11.86 -0.03 -14.09
N ALA A 51 11.75 1.27 -14.36
CA ALA A 51 11.99 2.35 -13.42
C ALA A 51 10.95 2.36 -12.27
N ALA A 52 11.30 2.98 -11.14
CA ALA A 52 10.43 3.09 -9.97
C ALA A 52 9.04 3.66 -10.29
N LYS A 53 8.97 4.65 -11.19
CA LYS A 53 7.71 5.26 -11.67
C LYS A 53 6.64 4.25 -12.06
N LEU A 54 7.05 3.13 -12.66
CA LEU A 54 6.10 2.16 -13.20
C LEU A 54 5.32 1.41 -12.12
N ALA A 55 5.73 1.47 -10.85
CA ALA A 55 4.90 0.96 -9.75
C ALA A 55 3.86 1.98 -9.25
N PHE A 56 3.84 3.21 -9.79
CA PHE A 56 3.01 4.32 -9.32
C PHE A 56 2.25 5.03 -10.46
N ASP A 57 2.21 4.45 -11.66
CA ASP A 57 1.66 5.08 -12.87
C ASP A 57 0.17 4.77 -13.12
N GLY A 58 -0.45 3.93 -12.26
CA GLY A 58 -1.85 3.52 -12.38
C GLY A 58 -2.10 2.42 -13.42
N TYR A 59 -1.05 1.84 -14.01
CA TYR A 59 -1.15 0.72 -14.94
C TYR A 59 -0.72 -0.58 -14.28
N SER A 60 -1.68 -1.48 -14.08
CA SER A 60 -1.40 -2.79 -13.48
C SER A 60 -0.61 -3.76 -14.38
N ASN A 61 -0.09 -3.34 -15.54
CA ASN A 61 0.71 -4.17 -16.47
C ASN A 61 2.05 -3.52 -16.88
N THR A 62 2.40 -2.37 -16.30
CA THR A 62 3.77 -1.88 -16.21
C THR A 62 4.32 -2.28 -14.84
N TRP A 63 5.64 -2.23 -14.64
CA TRP A 63 6.21 -2.65 -13.36
C TRP A 63 7.59 -2.07 -13.08
N TRP A 64 7.86 -1.77 -11.81
CA TRP A 64 9.22 -1.59 -11.32
C TRP A 64 9.89 -2.95 -11.18
N GLY A 65 11.16 -3.01 -11.57
CA GLY A 65 11.99 -4.21 -11.46
C GLY A 65 13.33 -3.89 -10.85
N THR A 66 13.76 -4.69 -9.87
CA THR A 66 15.00 -4.45 -9.11
C THR A 66 16.27 -4.46 -9.96
N GLY A 67 16.24 -5.02 -11.17
CA GLY A 67 17.40 -5.16 -12.05
C GLY A 67 18.43 -6.20 -11.60
N TYR A 68 18.23 -6.83 -10.45
CA TYR A 68 19.09 -7.89 -9.92
C TYR A 68 18.37 -9.25 -9.99
N SER A 69 19.13 -10.32 -10.20
CA SER A 69 18.58 -11.67 -10.10
C SER A 69 18.46 -12.14 -8.65
N GLY A 70 17.66 -13.17 -8.42
CA GLY A 70 17.47 -13.73 -7.08
C GLY A 70 16.33 -13.06 -6.31
N ASP A 71 16.41 -13.07 -4.99
CA ASP A 71 15.37 -12.54 -4.10
C ASP A 71 15.43 -11.03 -3.89
N SER A 72 16.49 -10.37 -4.37
CA SER A 72 16.71 -8.93 -4.24
C SER A 72 16.62 -8.42 -2.80
N ALA A 73 17.02 -9.23 -1.82
CA ALA A 73 17.01 -8.83 -0.42
C ALA A 73 17.78 -7.51 -0.19
N GLY A 74 17.17 -6.58 0.54
CA GLY A 74 17.70 -5.24 0.81
C GLY A 74 17.44 -4.19 -0.28
N GLN A 75 16.97 -4.58 -1.47
CA GLN A 75 16.51 -3.62 -2.47
C GLN A 75 15.20 -2.96 -2.04
N TRP A 76 15.01 -1.71 -2.41
CA TRP A 76 13.85 -0.94 -1.96
C TRP A 76 13.27 -0.04 -3.04
N ILE A 77 11.99 0.27 -2.87
CA ILE A 77 11.25 1.28 -3.62
C ILE A 77 10.54 2.19 -2.61
N GLN A 78 10.47 3.48 -2.90
CA GLN A 78 9.92 4.51 -2.02
C GLN A 78 8.95 5.41 -2.78
N ALA A 79 7.90 5.80 -2.06
CA ALA A 79 6.99 6.87 -2.39
C ALA A 79 7.20 8.04 -1.41
N ASP A 80 7.27 9.25 -1.93
CA ASP A 80 7.38 10.49 -1.18
C ASP A 80 6.12 11.34 -1.40
N PHE A 81 5.51 11.81 -0.31
CA PHE A 81 4.25 12.55 -0.34
C PHE A 81 4.50 14.06 -0.28
N ASP A 82 3.74 14.83 -1.07
CA ASP A 82 3.91 16.30 -1.14
C ASP A 82 3.59 17.02 0.18
N GLN A 83 2.66 16.44 0.93
CA GLN A 83 2.24 16.90 2.24
C GLN A 83 2.08 15.71 3.18
N PRO A 84 2.27 15.90 4.50
CA PRO A 84 1.99 14.86 5.49
C PRO A 84 0.59 14.27 5.28
N THR A 85 0.49 12.95 5.16
CA THR A 85 -0.76 12.26 4.85
C THR A 85 -1.09 11.17 5.86
N ASP A 86 -2.37 11.03 6.17
CA ASP A 86 -2.87 9.96 7.03
C ASP A 86 -3.04 8.67 6.21
N LEU A 87 -2.01 7.84 6.19
CA LEU A 87 -2.06 6.52 5.55
C LEU A 87 -2.93 5.56 6.34
N LEU A 88 -3.72 4.77 5.62
CA LEU A 88 -4.51 3.65 6.15
C LEU A 88 -4.06 2.33 5.54
N ASN A 89 -3.86 2.31 4.23
CA ASN A 89 -3.63 1.08 3.48
C ASN A 89 -2.66 1.27 2.31
N LEU A 90 -2.05 0.15 1.95
CA LEU A 90 -1.32 -0.03 0.71
C LEU A 90 -1.95 -1.21 -0.04
N LEU A 91 -2.32 -1.03 -1.30
CA LEU A 91 -2.52 -2.14 -2.23
C LEU A 91 -1.20 -2.40 -2.95
N ILE A 92 -0.83 -3.68 -3.03
CA ILE A 92 0.31 -4.13 -3.80
C ILE A 92 -0.15 -5.11 -4.88
N THR A 93 0.30 -4.89 -6.11
CA THR A 93 0.20 -5.84 -7.22
C THR A 93 1.59 -6.46 -7.45
N PRO A 94 1.86 -7.65 -6.89
CA PRO A 94 3.17 -8.29 -7.00
C PRO A 94 3.40 -8.90 -8.39
N GLY A 95 4.63 -8.82 -8.89
CA GLY A 95 5.01 -9.33 -10.21
C GLY A 95 4.84 -8.30 -11.31
N THR A 96 4.60 -8.76 -12.54
CA THR A 96 4.47 -7.90 -13.73
C THR A 96 3.03 -7.57 -14.10
N SER A 97 2.04 -8.16 -13.41
CA SER A 97 0.61 -8.07 -13.73
C SER A 97 -0.25 -8.65 -12.59
N PRO A 98 -1.53 -8.25 -12.41
CA PRO A 98 -2.45 -8.91 -11.50
C PRO A 98 -2.90 -10.29 -12.00
N ARG A 99 -2.67 -10.62 -13.27
CA ARG A 99 -3.03 -11.91 -13.87
C ARG A 99 -1.95 -12.95 -13.55
N SER A 100 -2.31 -14.01 -12.83
CA SER A 100 -1.35 -14.97 -12.26
C SER A 100 -0.32 -15.53 -13.26
N ALA A 101 -0.72 -15.82 -14.49
CA ALA A 101 0.20 -16.33 -15.53
C ALA A 101 1.26 -15.29 -15.94
N GLN A 102 0.86 -14.03 -16.11
CA GLN A 102 1.76 -12.93 -16.46
C GLN A 102 2.60 -12.52 -15.26
N ALA A 103 1.98 -12.39 -14.07
CA ALA A 103 2.64 -12.04 -12.82
C ALA A 103 3.94 -12.84 -12.58
N ALA A 104 3.91 -14.12 -12.99
CA ALA A 104 5.00 -15.07 -12.78
C ALA A 104 6.15 -15.01 -13.80
N GLU A 105 6.10 -14.10 -14.77
CA GLU A 105 7.21 -13.84 -15.71
C GLU A 105 8.49 -13.40 -14.99
N GLN A 106 8.34 -12.72 -13.85
CA GLN A 106 9.42 -12.30 -12.96
C GLN A 106 9.18 -12.82 -11.54
N ALA A 107 10.19 -12.70 -10.68
CA ALA A 107 10.04 -13.01 -9.25
C ALA A 107 9.08 -12.01 -8.59
N ARG A 108 8.40 -12.45 -7.53
CA ARG A 108 7.34 -11.69 -6.87
C ARG A 108 7.68 -11.53 -5.39
N PRO A 109 7.48 -10.35 -4.78
CA PRO A 109 7.81 -10.15 -3.37
C PRO A 109 7.04 -11.15 -2.49
N MET A 110 7.72 -11.68 -1.48
CA MET A 110 7.16 -12.63 -0.51
C MET A 110 7.15 -12.03 0.88
N GLU A 111 8.32 -11.64 1.38
CA GLU A 111 8.48 -10.91 2.64
C GLU A 111 9.21 -9.59 2.37
N PHE A 112 8.78 -8.54 3.07
CA PHE A 112 9.35 -7.21 2.99
C PHE A 112 9.00 -6.40 4.23
N ASP A 113 9.75 -5.32 4.44
CA ASP A 113 9.40 -4.31 5.43
C ASP A 113 8.77 -3.11 4.74
N ILE A 114 7.75 -2.55 5.36
CA ILE A 114 7.28 -1.19 5.04
C ILE A 114 7.81 -0.28 6.14
N VAL A 115 8.62 0.69 5.76
CA VAL A 115 9.17 1.72 6.64
C VAL A 115 8.52 3.04 6.26
N VAL A 116 7.79 3.64 7.20
CA VAL A 116 7.11 4.92 7.00
C VAL A 116 7.71 5.94 7.97
N ASN A 117 8.16 7.07 7.46
CA ASN A 117 8.55 8.20 8.29
C ASN A 117 7.38 9.19 8.38
N ASP A 118 7.11 9.68 9.59
CA ASP A 118 6.16 10.78 9.78
C ASP A 118 6.86 12.15 9.83
N SER A 119 6.07 13.21 9.77
CA SER A 119 6.55 14.59 9.77
C SER A 119 7.24 15.00 11.09
N ALA A 120 7.08 14.23 12.16
CA ALA A 120 7.80 14.40 13.41
C ALA A 120 9.18 13.70 13.41
N GLY A 121 9.53 13.03 12.31
CA GLY A 121 10.78 12.29 12.15
C GLY A 121 10.77 10.91 12.81
N LYS A 122 9.61 10.40 13.21
CA LYS A 122 9.49 9.04 13.77
C LYS A 122 9.35 8.01 12.65
N GLU A 123 10.15 6.96 12.77
CA GLU A 123 10.11 5.79 11.90
C GLU A 123 9.09 4.76 12.42
N HIS A 124 8.26 4.23 11.52
CA HIS A 124 7.32 3.15 11.77
C HIS A 124 7.65 1.97 10.87
N VAL A 125 8.07 0.86 11.47
CA VAL A 125 8.49 -0.35 10.74
C VAL A 125 7.41 -1.42 10.82
N MET A 126 7.08 -1.99 9.66
CA MET A 126 6.03 -2.98 9.49
C MET A 126 6.55 -4.17 8.69
N HIS A 127 6.79 -5.29 9.37
CA HIS A 127 7.13 -6.56 8.70
C HIS A 127 5.88 -7.13 8.02
N ARG A 128 5.99 -7.50 6.74
CA ARG A 128 4.87 -8.02 5.95
C ARG A 128 5.29 -9.28 5.21
N ARG A 129 4.33 -10.20 5.12
CA ARG A 129 4.35 -11.35 4.24
C ARG A 129 3.08 -11.35 3.41
N ILE A 130 3.20 -11.60 2.12
CA ILE A 130 2.07 -11.66 1.20
C ILE A 130 2.00 -13.04 0.53
N ASN A 131 0.83 -13.39 0.01
CA ASN A 131 0.64 -14.61 -0.78
C ASN A 131 1.26 -14.47 -2.17
N ASP A 132 1.48 -15.60 -2.85
CA ASP A 132 1.95 -15.57 -4.23
C ASP A 132 0.82 -15.20 -5.20
N GLY A 133 0.86 -13.96 -5.72
CA GLY A 133 -0.04 -13.46 -6.76
C GLY A 133 -1.27 -12.69 -6.26
N GLY A 134 -1.96 -12.04 -7.21
CA GLY A 134 -3.15 -11.23 -6.97
C GLY A 134 -2.88 -9.92 -6.23
N VAL A 135 -3.79 -8.96 -6.38
CA VAL A 135 -3.74 -7.69 -5.63
C VAL A 135 -3.97 -7.98 -4.16
N GLN A 136 -3.13 -7.43 -3.29
CA GLN A 136 -3.21 -7.66 -1.86
C GLN A 136 -3.25 -6.34 -1.09
N LYS A 137 -4.13 -6.27 -0.10
CA LYS A 137 -4.30 -5.11 0.75
C LYS A 137 -3.56 -5.28 2.06
N LEU A 138 -2.72 -4.31 2.39
CA LEU A 138 -1.95 -4.25 3.62
C LEU A 138 -2.43 -3.07 4.46
N ASP A 139 -2.48 -3.26 5.78
CA ASP A 139 -2.70 -2.16 6.71
C ASP A 139 -1.39 -1.39 6.91
N VAL A 140 -1.45 -0.07 6.69
CA VAL A 140 -0.33 0.88 6.85
C VAL A 140 -0.88 2.11 7.57
N ARG A 141 -1.25 1.95 8.84
CA ARG A 141 -1.87 3.00 9.65
C ARG A 141 -0.79 3.90 10.27
N VAL A 142 -0.40 4.94 9.55
CA VAL A 142 0.56 5.94 10.02
C VAL A 142 0.02 7.32 9.70
N ARG A 143 0.02 8.20 10.71
CA ARG A 143 -0.41 9.59 10.55
C ARG A 143 0.73 10.46 10.09
N ASP A 144 0.39 11.55 9.41
CA ASP A 144 1.35 12.56 8.98
C ASP A 144 2.56 11.96 8.24
N ALA A 145 2.34 10.88 7.49
CA ALA A 145 3.39 10.17 6.76
C ALA A 145 3.94 11.08 5.66
N VAL A 146 5.26 11.19 5.60
CA VAL A 146 5.97 11.97 4.57
C VAL A 146 6.59 11.09 3.50
N ASN A 147 6.91 9.84 3.83
CA ASN A 147 7.33 8.83 2.85
C ASN A 147 6.94 7.42 3.31
N ALA A 148 6.88 6.50 2.36
CA ALA A 148 6.72 5.08 2.62
C ALA A 148 7.67 4.28 1.72
N ARG A 149 8.56 3.51 2.34
CA ARG A 149 9.56 2.66 1.68
C ARG A 149 9.24 1.19 1.88
N LEU A 150 9.20 0.43 0.79
CA LEU A 150 9.15 -1.03 0.81
C LEU A 150 10.56 -1.59 0.62
N ILE A 151 11.05 -2.40 1.56
CA ILE A 151 12.37 -3.04 1.54
C ILE A 151 12.19 -4.55 1.40
N LEU A 152 12.65 -5.11 0.29
CA LEU A 152 12.53 -6.53 -0.02
C LEU A 152 13.36 -7.39 0.94
N ARG A 153 12.80 -8.53 1.37
CA ARG A 153 13.49 -9.52 2.21
C ARG A 153 13.57 -10.89 1.55
N SER A 154 12.49 -11.34 0.91
CA SER A 154 12.45 -12.59 0.17
C SER A 154 11.44 -12.51 -0.99
N ALA A 155 11.51 -13.47 -1.91
CA ALA A 155 10.65 -13.50 -3.10
C ALA A 155 10.25 -14.92 -3.51
N TYR A 156 9.07 -15.03 -4.12
CA TYR A 156 8.61 -16.21 -4.83
C TYR A 156 9.20 -16.29 -6.24
N GLY A 157 9.40 -17.51 -6.72
CA GLY A 157 9.75 -17.77 -8.12
C GLY A 157 11.09 -17.20 -8.56
N THR A 158 12.05 -17.07 -7.64
CA THR A 158 13.41 -16.58 -7.90
C THR A 158 14.15 -17.43 -8.92
N GLY A 159 15.19 -16.87 -9.54
CA GLY A 159 16.03 -17.58 -10.49
C GLY A 159 17.10 -16.68 -11.10
N LYS A 160 18.08 -17.28 -11.77
CA LYS A 160 19.27 -16.59 -12.31
C LYS A 160 18.97 -15.46 -13.31
N LYS A 161 17.78 -15.46 -13.91
CA LYS A 161 17.33 -14.49 -14.92
C LYS A 161 16.05 -13.77 -14.52
N ARG A 162 15.69 -13.83 -13.23
CA ARG A 162 14.46 -13.24 -12.71
C ARG A 162 14.79 -12.21 -11.66
N GLN A 163 14.29 -11.01 -11.88
CA GLN A 163 14.32 -9.92 -10.91
C GLN A 163 13.01 -9.90 -10.13
N VAL A 164 13.01 -9.25 -8.96
CA VAL A 164 11.75 -9.00 -8.25
C VAL A 164 11.04 -7.86 -8.94
N ALA A 165 9.76 -8.06 -9.24
CA ALA A 165 8.89 -7.11 -9.90
C ALA A 165 7.71 -6.72 -9.00
N ILE A 166 7.33 -5.44 -9.06
CA ILE A 166 6.11 -4.91 -8.46
C ILE A 166 5.41 -4.08 -9.54
N ALA A 167 4.20 -4.49 -9.91
CA ALA A 167 3.42 -3.81 -10.93
C ALA A 167 2.80 -2.54 -10.39
N GLU A 168 2.32 -2.56 -9.15
CA GLU A 168 1.62 -1.40 -8.60
C GLU A 168 1.72 -1.33 -7.08
N LEU A 169 1.84 -0.10 -6.58
CA LEU A 169 1.75 0.30 -5.19
C LEU A 169 0.78 1.47 -5.09
N GLU A 170 -0.40 1.22 -4.54
CA GLU A 170 -1.44 2.24 -4.38
C GLU A 170 -1.66 2.54 -2.90
N PHE A 171 -1.44 3.80 -2.50
CA PHE A 171 -1.67 4.23 -1.14
C PHE A 171 -3.09 4.76 -0.96
N PHE A 172 -3.66 4.52 0.21
CA PHE A 172 -4.97 5.02 0.57
C PHE A 172 -4.92 5.69 1.93
N GLY A 173 -5.48 6.89 1.97
CA GLY A 173 -5.66 7.66 3.19
C GLY A 173 -7.13 7.84 3.54
N ARG A 174 -7.37 8.60 4.60
CA ARG A 174 -8.73 9.04 4.93
C ARG A 174 -9.17 10.10 3.95
N SER A 175 -10.43 10.03 3.52
CA SER A 175 -11.12 11.21 3.01
C SER A 175 -11.11 12.28 4.11
N THR A 176 -10.32 13.32 3.93
CA THR A 176 -10.58 14.59 4.62
C THR A 176 -11.84 15.14 3.98
N GLY A 177 -13.02 14.76 4.50
CA GLY A 177 -14.26 15.46 4.16
C GLY A 177 -14.01 16.95 4.31
N GLY A 178 -14.27 17.71 3.24
CA GLY A 178 -13.84 19.09 3.08
C GLY A 178 -14.06 19.94 4.34
N GLN A 179 -13.06 20.78 4.62
CA GLN A 179 -13.32 22.01 5.36
C GLN A 179 -14.22 22.93 4.53
#